data_AF-A0A2E6X7Q2-F1
#
_entry.id   AF-A0A2E6X7Q2-F1
#
_cell.length_a   1.000
_cell.length_b   1.000
_cell.length_c   1.000
_cell.angle_alpha   90.00
_cell.angle_beta   90.00
_cell.angle_gamma   90.00
#
_symmetry.space_group_name_H-M   'P 1'
#
loop_
_entity.id
_entity.type
_entity.pdbx_description
1 polymer ?
#
loop_
_entity_poly.entity_id
_entity_poly.type
_entity_poly.pdbx_seq_one_letter_code
_entity_poly.pdbx_strand_id
1 'polypeptide(L)' 'MLCGERSVLLKMTFIDPEGKAHEVEAVEGWTILDIGRKNGFDLEGACEGAMACSTCHVIADVDWFHRLPPLEEEEEDMLD' A
#
# COMPACT_ATOMS: atom_id res chain seq x y z
N MET A 1 -6.30 -10.57 27.27
CA MET A 1 -5.43 -9.72 28.11
C MET A 1 -4.22 -9.30 27.29
N LEU A 2 -4.42 -8.40 26.33
CA LEU A 2 -3.43 -7.42 25.89
C LEU A 2 -4.25 -6.18 25.53
N CYS A 3 -4.27 -5.26 26.50
CA CYS A 3 -4.85 -3.94 26.39
C CYS A 3 -3.78 -3.03 25.80
N GLY A 4 -4.06 -2.43 24.65
CA GLY A 4 -3.48 -1.15 24.25
C GLY A 4 -2.17 -1.18 23.46
N GLU A 5 -2.22 -1.59 22.20
CA GLU A 5 -1.36 -0.95 21.20
C GLU A 5 -2.14 0.23 20.64
N ARG A 6 -1.65 1.46 20.87
CA ARG A 6 -2.21 2.65 20.24
C ARG A 6 -1.95 2.51 18.74
N SER A 7 -2.94 2.07 17.98
CA SER A 7 -2.91 2.17 16.53
C SER A 7 -2.79 3.65 16.15
N VAL A 8 -1.63 4.07 15.67
CA VAL A 8 -1.45 5.41 15.12
C VAL A 8 -2.22 5.46 13.81
N LEU A 9 -3.20 6.36 13.75
CA LEU A 9 -3.98 6.62 12.54
C LEU A 9 -3.29 7.73 11.75
N LEU A 10 -2.85 7.37 10.55
CA LEU A 10 -2.26 8.23 9.54
C LEU A 10 -3.31 8.55 8.48
N LYS A 11 -3.06 9.61 7.70
CA LYS A 11 -3.85 9.90 6.51
C LYS A 11 -3.08 9.45 5.27
N MET A 12 -3.78 8.79 4.37
CA MET A 12 -3.24 8.36 3.08
C MET A 12 -4.25 8.68 1.98
N THR A 13 -3.76 9.05 0.80
CA THR A 13 -4.60 9.37 -0.35
C THR A 13 -4.38 8.33 -1.43
N PHE A 14 -5.47 7.69 -1.86
CA PHE A 14 -5.47 6.87 -3.06
C PHE A 14 -6.00 7.68 -4.24
N ILE A 15 -5.37 7.51 -5.40
CA ILE A 15 -5.88 8.02 -6.67
C ILE A 15 -6.44 6.81 -7.41
N ASP A 16 -7.73 6.85 -7.74
CA ASP A 16 -8.36 5.76 -8.50
C ASP A 16 -8.00 5.84 -10.00
N PRO A 17 -8.34 4.82 -10.81
CA PRO A 17 -8.07 4.83 -12.25
C PRO A 17 -8.75 5.97 -13.03
N GLU A 18 -9.76 6.62 -12.45
CA GLU A 18 -10.43 7.81 -13.03
C GLU A 18 -9.70 9.11 -12.65
N GLY A 19 -8.65 9.03 -11.84
CA GLY A 19 -7.86 10.16 -11.36
C GLY A 19 -8.45 10.87 -10.14
N LYS A 20 -9.48 10.31 -9.51
CA LYS A 20 -10.12 10.91 -8.33
C LYS A 20 -9.35 10.54 -7.07
N ALA A 21 -9.12 11.55 -6.24
CA ALA A 21 -8.47 11.41 -4.95
C ALA A 21 -9.47 11.00 -3.85
N HIS A 22 -9.06 10.03 -3.04
CA HIS A 22 -9.80 9.52 -1.90
C HIS A 22 -8.88 9.49 -0.67
N GLU A 23 -9.19 10.32 0.33
CA GLU A 23 -8.47 10.32 1.60
C GLU A 23 -9.03 9.22 2.51
N VAL A 24 -8.15 8.40 3.07
CA VAL A 24 -8.49 7.29 3.97
C VAL A 24 -7.65 7.30 5.23
N GLU A 25 -8.17 6.65 6.28
CA GLU A 25 -7.40 6.35 7.47
C GLU A 25 -6.51 5.13 7.23
N ALA A 26 -5.21 5.31 7.45
CA ALA A 26 -4.18 4.28 7.40
C ALA A 26 -3.73 3.95 8.82
N VAL A 27 -3.53 2.66 9.10
CA VAL A 27 -2.99 2.23 10.39
C VAL A 27 -1.48 2.03 10.23
N GLU A 28 -0.69 2.66 11.09
CA GLU A 28 0.77 2.45 11.09
C GLU A 28 1.11 0.96 11.22
N GLY A 29 2.09 0.51 10.41
CA GLY A 29 2.52 -0.89 10.34
C GLY A 29 1.71 -1.78 9.39
N TRP A 30 0.61 -1.29 8.81
CA TRP A 30 -0.13 -2.01 7.77
C TRP A 30 0.48 -1.78 6.39
N THR A 31 0.36 -2.76 5.50
CA THR A 31 0.80 -2.61 4.11
C THR A 31 -0.19 -1.74 3.31
N ILE A 32 0.28 -1.14 2.20
CA ILE A 32 -0.61 -0.39 1.29
C ILE A 32 -1.72 -1.29 0.75
N LEU A 33 -1.41 -2.56 0.46
CA LEU A 33 -2.39 -3.56 0.03
C LEU A 33 -3.52 -3.74 1.06
N ASP A 34 -3.17 -3.93 2.33
CA ASP A 34 -4.16 -4.11 3.41
C ASP A 34 -5.04 -2.89 3.58
N ILE A 35 -4.43 -1.70 3.55
CA ILE A 35 -5.15 -0.43 3.68
C ILE A 35 -6.08 -0.22 2.47
N GLY A 36 -5.62 -0.50 1.26
CA GLY A 36 -6.41 -0.35 0.04
C GLY A 36 -7.62 -1.28 0.02
N ARG A 37 -7.41 -2.58 0.27
CA ARG A 37 -8.49 -3.57 0.35
C ARG A 37 -9.51 -3.23 1.43
N LYS A 38 -9.06 -2.83 2.62
CA LYS A 38 -9.95 -2.43 3.72
C LYS A 38 -10.81 -1.21 3.39
N ASN A 39 -10.33 -0.32 2.53
CA ASN A 39 -11.04 0.87 2.07
C ASN A 39 -11.79 0.66 0.74
N GLY A 40 -11.84 -0.57 0.22
CA GLY A 40 -12.63 -0.92 -0.97
C GLY A 40 -11.98 -0.60 -2.31
N PHE A 41 -10.67 -0.37 -2.35
CA PHE A 41 -9.93 -0.27 -3.62
C PHE A 41 -9.70 -1.65 -4.21
N ASP A 42 -9.72 -1.71 -5.55
CA ASP A 42 -9.51 -2.94 -6.32
C ASP A 42 -8.01 -3.28 -6.43
N LEU A 43 -7.40 -3.57 -5.28
CA LEU A 43 -6.04 -4.13 -5.20
C LEU A 43 -6.16 -5.64 -5.01
N GLU A 44 -6.13 -6.36 -6.13
CA GLU A 44 -6.37 -7.81 -6.17
C GLU A 44 -5.36 -8.54 -5.28
N GLY A 45 -4.06 -8.26 -5.38
CA GLY A 45 -3.02 -8.86 -4.54
C GLY A 45 -3.12 -10.39 -4.43
N ALA A 46 -3.15 -11.09 -5.55
CA ALA A 46 -3.50 -12.52 -5.63
C ALA A 46 -2.57 -13.45 -4.82
N CYS A 47 -1.34 -13.03 -4.55
CA CYS A 47 -0.40 -13.76 -3.68
C CYS A 47 -0.50 -13.40 -2.19
N GLU A 48 -1.45 -12.54 -1.80
CA GLU A 48 -1.63 -12.08 -0.42
C GLU A 48 -0.38 -11.37 0.15
N GLY A 49 0.33 -10.62 -0.69
CA GLY A 49 1.54 -9.90 -0.29
C GLY A 49 2.78 -10.78 -0.14
N ALA A 50 2.76 -12.03 -0.63
CA ALA A 50 3.89 -12.95 -0.58
C ALA A 50 4.94 -12.74 -1.68
N MET A 51 4.95 -11.58 -2.36
CA MET A 51 5.91 -11.23 -3.42
C MET A 51 5.95 -12.30 -4.56
N ALA A 52 4.79 -12.81 -4.96
CA ALA A 52 4.67 -13.84 -6.00
C ALA A 52 3.73 -13.44 -7.15
N CYS A 53 3.30 -12.18 -7.19
CA CYS A 53 2.50 -11.59 -8.27
C CYS A 53 2.71 -10.08 -8.32
N SER A 54 2.19 -9.41 -9.35
CA SER A 54 2.19 -7.95 -9.52
C SER A 54 0.81 -7.30 -9.43
N THR A 55 -0.24 -8.04 -9.03
CA THR A 55 -1.63 -7.52 -9.04
C THR A 55 -1.97 -6.60 -7.86
N CYS A 56 -1.00 -6.29 -7.00
CA CYS A 56 -1.09 -5.26 -5.95
C CYS A 56 -0.27 -4.00 -6.28
N HIS A 57 0.29 -3.90 -7.50
CA HIS A 57 1.14 -2.78 -7.89
C HIS A 57 0.39 -1.44 -7.79
N VAL A 58 1.06 -0.44 -7.24
CA VAL A 58 0.58 0.93 -7.09
C VAL A 58 1.67 1.91 -7.51
N ILE A 59 1.27 3.09 -7.98
CA ILE A 59 2.20 4.17 -8.29
C ILE A 59 2.30 5.09 -7.07
N ALA A 60 3.49 5.19 -6.49
CA ALA A 60 3.75 6.16 -5.43
C ALA A 60 3.91 7.57 -6.02
N ASP A 61 3.35 8.57 -5.33
CA ASP A 61 3.60 9.96 -5.66
C ASP A 61 5.10 10.28 -5.53
N VAL A 62 5.63 11.13 -6.41
CA VAL A 62 7.05 11.45 -6.50
C VAL A 62 7.63 11.98 -5.18
N ASP A 63 6.85 12.76 -4.42
CA ASP A 63 7.27 13.34 -3.15
C ASP A 63 7.42 12.25 -2.06
N TRP A 64 6.75 11.12 -2.23
CA TRP A 64 6.81 9.96 -1.34
C TRP A 64 7.76 8.88 -1.81
N PHE A 65 7.88 8.68 -3.12
CA PHE A 65 8.74 7.67 -3.72
C PHE A 65 10.20 7.83 -3.25
N HIS A 66 10.71 9.06 -3.24
CA HIS A 66 12.09 9.35 -2.79
C HIS A 66 12.33 9.09 -1.29
N ARG A 67 11.28 8.84 -0.51
CA ARG A 67 11.38 8.53 0.93
C ARG A 67 11.38 7.03 1.20
N LEU A 68 11.05 6.21 0.20
CA LEU A 68 11.10 4.76 0.30
C LEU A 68 12.55 4.28 0.28
N PRO A 69 12.87 3.14 0.92
CA PRO A 69 14.13 2.47 0.68
C PRO A 69 14.27 2.13 -0.81
N PRO A 70 15.51 1.97 -1.32
CA PRO A 70 15.69 1.45 -2.67
C PRO A 70 15.01 0.09 -2.80
N LEU A 71 14.47 -0.18 -4.00
CA LEU A 71 13.93 -1.49 -4.34
C LEU A 71 15.01 -2.57 -4.14
N GLU A 72 14.59 -3.73 -3.64
CA GLU A 72 15.44 -4.91 -3.60
C GLU A 72 15.48 -5.54 -5.00
N GLU A 73 16.60 -6.17 -5.39
CA GLU A 73 16.79 -6.74 -6.74
C GLU A 73 15.65 -7.71 -7.13
N GLU A 74 15.15 -8.48 -6.16
CA GLU A 74 14.06 -9.44 -6.34
C GLU A 74 12.70 -8.78 -6.60
N GLU A 75 12.49 -7.56 -6.11
CA GLU A 75 11.28 -6.78 -6.38
C GLU A 75 11.37 -6.11 -7.75
N GLU A 76 12.55 -5.58 -8.12
CA GLU A 76 12.81 -4.99 -9.44
C GLU A 76 12.61 -6.02 -10.57
N ASP A 77 13.10 -7.25 -10.41
CA ASP A 77 12.93 -8.35 -11.36
C ASP A 77 11.45 -8.78 -11.58
N MET A 78 10.55 -8.43 -10.65
CA MET A 78 9.13 -8.80 -10.68
C MET A 78 8.20 -7.65 -11.08
N LEU A 79 8.70 -6.41 -11.11
CA LEU A 79 7.93 -5.19 -11.40
C LEU A 79 7.89 -4.80 -12.89
N ASP A 80 8.53 -5.58 -13.76
CA ASP A 80 8.47 -5.47 -15.23
C ASP A 80 7.12 -5.91 -15.84
#